data_AF-A0A1C6I4I7-F1
#
_entry.id   AF-A0A1C6I4I7-F1
#
_cell.length_a   1.000
_cell.length_b   1.000
_cell.length_c   1.000
_cell.angle_alpha   90.00
_cell.angle_beta   90.00
_cell.angle_gamma   90.00
#
_symmetry.space_group_name_H-M   'P 1'
#
loop_
_entity.id
_entity.type
_entity.pdbx_description
1 polymer ?
#
loop_
_entity_poly.entity_id
_entity_poly.type
_entity_poly.pdbx_seq_one_letter_code
_entity_poly.pdbx_strand_id
1 'polypeptide(L)'
;MIFQSKQKVNDAPVWEVDTDTQTVRHRSPKTGKTERYVFHTDQIRYYLHHIEDKRPDLLQEIVDKGEIYKHLDELDTKVTDAVNRQTDLLMQSSRDYQVAVESSNLNAVGSIGNLLRMQAQRAVYDTMIYLWRDE
;
A
#
# COMPACT_ATOMS: atom_id res chain seq x y z
N MET A 1 -1.29 -5.43 14.98
CA MET A 1 -2.35 -6.43 15.24
C MET A 1 -2.18 -7.65 14.32
N ILE A 2 -2.73 -8.83 14.68
CA ILE A 2 -2.67 -10.04 13.82
C ILE A 2 -4.08 -10.46 13.42
N PHE A 3 -4.30 -10.65 12.13
CA PHE A 3 -5.54 -11.18 11.54
C PHE A 3 -5.27 -12.60 11.01
N GLN A 4 -6.17 -13.53 11.32
CA GLN A 4 -6.03 -14.94 10.97
C GLN A 4 -7.25 -15.43 10.22
N SER A 5 -7.05 -16.22 9.17
CA SER A 5 -8.15 -16.78 8.40
C SER A 5 -8.94 -17.80 9.24
N LYS A 6 -10.26 -17.85 9.02
CA LYS A 6 -11.12 -18.91 9.57
C LYS A 6 -10.68 -20.32 9.16
N GLN A 7 -10.14 -20.48 7.94
CA GLN A 7 -9.62 -21.77 7.48
C GLN A 7 -8.35 -22.14 8.23
N LYS A 8 -8.27 -23.39 8.72
CA LYS A 8 -7.12 -23.93 9.44
C LYS A 8 -6.61 -25.23 8.84
N VAL A 9 -5.31 -25.48 8.97
CA VAL A 9 -4.61 -26.71 8.61
C VAL A 9 -3.70 -27.07 9.79
N ASN A 10 -3.92 -28.24 10.39
CA ASN A 10 -3.23 -28.67 11.62
C ASN A 10 -3.34 -27.62 12.75
N ASP A 11 -4.56 -27.16 13.02
CA ASP A 11 -4.92 -26.15 14.04
C ASP A 11 -4.31 -24.75 13.85
N ALA A 12 -3.51 -24.53 12.80
CA ALA A 12 -2.96 -23.24 12.44
C ALA A 12 -3.73 -22.60 11.26
N PRO A 13 -3.87 -21.26 11.22
CA PRO A 13 -4.56 -20.59 10.11
C PRO A 13 -3.83 -20.79 8.79
N VAL A 14 -4.60 -20.84 7.69
CA VAL A 14 -4.07 -20.90 6.32
C VAL A 14 -3.46 -19.57 5.91
N TRP A 15 -4.12 -18.47 6.23
CA TRP A 15 -3.62 -17.12 5.99
C TRP A 15 -3.54 -16.33 7.29
N GLU A 16 -2.48 -15.55 7.42
CA GLU A 16 -2.29 -14.63 8.53
C GLU A 16 -1.62 -13.36 8.02
N VAL A 17 -2.04 -12.21 8.54
CA VAL A 17 -1.33 -10.94 8.35
C VAL A 17 -1.07 -10.28 9.69
N ASP A 18 0.18 -9.91 9.90
CA ASP A 18 0.64 -9.08 11.00
C ASP A 18 0.79 -7.64 10.48
N THR A 19 -0.08 -6.74 10.95
CA THR A 19 -0.12 -5.34 10.52
C THR A 19 1.05 -4.53 11.05
N ASP A 20 1.63 -4.90 12.20
CA ASP A 20 2.75 -4.18 12.81
C ASP A 20 4.06 -4.47 12.08
N THR A 21 4.23 -5.70 11.61
CA THR A 21 5.43 -6.16 10.89
C THR A 21 5.22 -6.28 9.38
N GLN A 22 4.05 -5.92 8.87
CA GLN A 22 3.67 -6.00 7.45
C GLN A 22 3.96 -7.38 6.84
N THR A 23 3.75 -8.43 7.64
CA THR A 23 4.12 -9.80 7.29
C THR A 23 2.88 -10.61 7.00
N VAL A 24 2.78 -11.19 5.81
CA VAL A 24 1.79 -12.19 5.44
C VAL A 24 2.41 -13.58 5.56
N ARG A 25 1.69 -14.51 6.20
CA ARG A 25 2.04 -15.92 6.23
C ARG A 25 0.97 -16.73 5.51
N HIS A 26 1.40 -17.65 4.67
CA HIS A 26 0.54 -18.60 3.97
C HIS A 26 0.97 -20.02 4.30
N ARG A 27 0.05 -20.84 4.81
CA ARG A 27 0.27 -22.26 5.04
C ARG A 27 -0.41 -23.06 3.95
N SER A 28 0.38 -23.69 3.09
CA SER A 28 -0.12 -24.55 2.01
C SER A 28 -0.96 -25.70 2.59
N PRO A 29 -2.27 -25.80 2.26
CA PRO A 29 -3.09 -26.90 2.75
C PRO A 29 -2.66 -28.28 2.25
N LYS A 30 -1.98 -28.32 1.10
CA LYS A 30 -1.52 -29.57 0.46
C LYS A 30 -0.22 -30.10 1.05
N THR A 31 0.69 -29.21 1.43
CA THR A 31 2.06 -29.59 1.83
C THR A 31 2.38 -29.27 3.29
N GLY A 32 1.54 -28.48 3.96
CA GLY A 32 1.78 -27.98 5.32
C GLY A 32 2.90 -26.94 5.42
N LYS A 33 3.64 -26.66 4.33
CA LYS A 33 4.72 -25.67 4.30
C LYS A 33 4.17 -24.27 4.51
N THR A 34 4.93 -23.46 5.25
CA THR A 34 4.59 -22.06 5.52
C THR A 34 5.50 -21.16 4.69
N GLU A 35 4.88 -20.30 3.89
CA GLU A 35 5.51 -19.22 3.13
C GLU A 35 5.34 -17.92 3.89
N ARG A 36 6.34 -17.05 3.80
CA ARG A 36 6.36 -15.75 4.49
C ARG A 36 6.68 -14.66 3.47
N TYR A 37 5.83 -13.65 3.42
CA TYR A 37 5.97 -12.46 2.59
C TYR A 37 6.04 -11.23 3.49
N VAL A 38 7.01 -10.36 3.24
CA VAL A 38 7.22 -9.14 4.04
C VAL A 38 7.18 -7.97 3.10
N PHE A 39 6.29 -7.02 3.40
CA PHE A 39 6.23 -5.75 2.69
C PHE A 39 7.10 -4.72 3.42
N HIS A 40 7.75 -3.84 2.65
CA HIS A 40 8.71 -2.86 3.18
C HIS A 40 8.33 -1.41 2.85
N THR A 41 7.24 -1.20 2.12
CA THR A 41 6.84 0.11 1.63
C THR A 41 5.97 0.84 2.64
N ASP A 42 6.15 2.16 2.77
CA ASP A 42 5.35 2.99 3.67
C ASP A 42 3.87 3.02 3.31
N GLN A 43 3.51 2.77 2.04
CA GLN A 43 2.11 2.69 1.61
C GLN A 43 1.38 1.49 2.19
N ILE A 44 2.04 0.32 2.24
CA ILE A 44 1.47 -0.86 2.88
C ILE A 44 1.36 -0.66 4.38
N ARG A 45 2.37 -0.02 5.00
CA ARG A 45 2.33 0.34 6.42
C ARG A 45 1.13 1.22 6.70
N TYR A 46 1.01 2.32 5.96
CA TYR A 46 -0.07 3.28 6.10
C TYR A 46 -1.43 2.60 5.92
N TYR A 47 -1.60 1.80 4.86
CA TYR A 47 -2.84 1.08 4.59
C TYR A 47 -3.22 0.15 5.73
N LEU A 48 -2.31 -0.73 6.16
CA LEU A 48 -2.60 -1.74 7.17
C LEU A 48 -2.99 -1.10 8.51
N HIS A 49 -2.26 -0.08 8.98
CA HIS A 49 -2.59 0.64 10.20
C HIS A 49 -3.96 1.34 10.11
N HIS A 50 -4.32 1.88 8.94
CA HIS A 50 -5.59 2.59 8.78
C HIS A 50 -6.78 1.66 8.60
N ILE A 51 -6.66 0.61 7.79
CA ILE A 51 -7.77 -0.33 7.59
C ILE A 51 -8.05 -1.14 8.86
N GLU A 52 -7.02 -1.45 9.64
CA GLU A 52 -7.12 -2.01 10.99
C GLU A 52 -8.04 -1.17 11.89
N ASP A 53 -7.84 0.15 11.93
CA ASP A 53 -8.63 1.07 12.76
C ASP A 53 -10.02 1.35 12.17
N LYS A 54 -10.10 1.57 10.86
CA LYS A 54 -11.32 2.07 10.20
C LYS A 54 -12.27 0.97 9.75
N ARG A 55 -11.75 -0.14 9.23
CA ARG A 55 -12.55 -1.23 8.63
C ARG A 55 -11.91 -2.61 8.91
N PRO A 56 -11.75 -3.01 10.18
CA PRO A 56 -11.14 -4.30 10.54
C PRO A 56 -11.90 -5.48 9.94
N ASP A 57 -13.23 -5.38 9.82
CA ASP A 57 -14.07 -6.43 9.22
C ASP A 57 -13.74 -6.69 7.75
N LEU A 58 -13.40 -5.64 6.99
CA LEU A 58 -12.97 -5.77 5.59
C LEU A 58 -11.62 -6.47 5.51
N LEU A 59 -10.66 -6.08 6.36
CA LEU A 59 -9.36 -6.73 6.40
C LEU A 59 -9.51 -8.21 6.76
N GLN A 60 -10.35 -8.53 7.74
CA GLN A 60 -10.66 -9.91 8.11
C GLN A 60 -11.30 -10.69 6.95
N GLU A 61 -12.22 -10.07 6.19
CA GLU A 61 -12.83 -10.71 5.01
C GLU A 61 -11.78 -11.05 3.93
N ILE A 62 -10.84 -10.14 3.66
CA ILE A 62 -9.76 -10.37 2.68
C ILE A 62 -8.86 -11.52 3.13
N VAL A 63 -8.53 -11.59 4.43
CA VAL A 63 -7.74 -12.68 5.02
C VAL A 63 -8.51 -14.01 4.95
N ASP A 64 -9.80 -14.02 5.26
CA ASP A 64 -10.65 -15.21 5.21
C ASP A 64 -10.80 -15.77 3.79
N LYS A 65 -10.87 -14.90 2.77
CA LYS A 65 -10.87 -15.31 1.36
C LYS A 65 -9.51 -15.84 0.88
N GLY A 66 -8.45 -15.61 1.65
CA GLY A 66 -7.09 -15.96 1.26
C GLY A 66 -6.51 -15.08 0.17
N GLU A 67 -7.01 -13.85 0.05
CA GLU A 67 -6.60 -12.90 -0.98
C GLU A 67 -5.59 -11.87 -0.46
N ILE A 68 -5.26 -11.90 0.84
CA ILE A 68 -4.47 -10.86 1.51
C ILE A 68 -3.11 -10.57 0.87
N TYR A 69 -2.38 -11.60 0.43
CA TYR A 69 -1.10 -11.38 -0.24
C TYR A 69 -1.29 -10.63 -1.57
N LYS A 70 -2.17 -11.15 -2.43
CA LYS A 70 -2.46 -10.57 -3.75
C LYS A 70 -3.02 -9.15 -3.62
N HIS A 71 -3.92 -8.96 -2.66
CA HIS A 71 -4.51 -7.66 -2.33
C HIS A 71 -3.43 -6.62 -1.99
N LEU A 72 -2.49 -6.95 -1.10
CA LEU A 72 -1.42 -6.03 -0.73
C LEU A 72 -0.43 -5.78 -1.88
N ASP A 73 -0.11 -6.81 -2.67
CA ASP A 73 0.77 -6.68 -3.84
C ASP A 73 0.18 -5.77 -4.93
N GLU A 74 -1.12 -5.94 -5.23
CA GLU A 74 -1.84 -5.08 -6.18
C GLU A 74 -1.98 -3.64 -5.64
N LEU A 75 -2.24 -3.49 -4.34
CA LEU A 75 -2.33 -2.19 -3.70
C LEU A 75 -1.00 -1.45 -3.79
N ASP A 76 0.12 -2.11 -3.48
CA ASP A 76 1.47 -1.55 -3.54
C ASP A 76 1.75 -0.99 -4.94
N THR A 77 1.43 -1.77 -5.96
CA THR A 77 1.62 -1.39 -7.37
C THR A 77 0.73 -0.20 -7.75
N LYS A 78 -0.59 -0.31 -7.52
CA LYS A 78 -1.57 0.72 -7.93
C LYS A 78 -1.32 2.05 -7.22
N VAL A 79 -0.94 2.03 -5.94
CA VAL A 79 -0.66 3.23 -5.17
C VAL A 79 0.63 3.88 -5.66
N THR A 80 1.67 3.09 -5.95
CA THR A 80 2.91 3.60 -6.56
C THR A 80 2.63 4.31 -7.88
N ASP A 81 1.85 3.68 -8.76
CA ASP A 81 1.48 4.24 -10.06
C ASP A 81 0.64 5.52 -9.92
N ALA A 82 -0.34 5.51 -9.01
CA ALA A 82 -1.17 6.68 -8.73
C ALA A 82 -0.34 7.86 -8.20
N VAL A 83 0.60 7.61 -7.28
CA VAL A 83 1.49 8.65 -6.74
C VAL A 83 2.38 9.21 -7.84
N ASN A 84 2.98 8.35 -8.68
CA ASN A 84 3.82 8.81 -9.79
C ASN A 84 3.02 9.67 -10.77
N ARG A 85 1.85 9.18 -11.20
CA ARG A 85 0.96 9.92 -12.11
C ARG A 85 0.54 11.27 -11.53
N GLN A 86 0.14 11.30 -10.26
CA GLN A 86 -0.26 12.55 -9.60
C GLN A 86 0.94 13.50 -9.43
N THR A 87 2.13 12.98 -9.17
CA THR A 87 3.37 13.78 -9.11
C THR A 87 3.65 14.44 -10.45
N ASP A 88 3.55 13.69 -11.56
CA ASP A 88 3.78 14.23 -12.90
C ASP A 88 2.79 15.33 -13.26
N LEU A 89 1.51 15.16 -12.92
CA LEU A 89 0.48 16.19 -13.12
C LEU A 89 0.76 17.45 -12.30
N LEU A 90 1.20 17.31 -11.05
CA LEU A 90 1.59 18.43 -10.21
C LEU A 90 2.83 19.15 -10.74
N MET A 91 3.83 18.42 -11.23
CA MET A 91 5.02 19.00 -11.86
C MET A 91 4.66 19.75 -13.15
N GLN A 92 3.79 19.19 -13.99
CA GLN A 92 3.33 19.84 -15.22
C GLN A 92 2.53 21.12 -14.97
N SER A 93 1.78 21.18 -13.86
CA SER A 93 0.96 22.35 -13.52
C SER A 93 1.68 23.38 -12.63
N SER A 94 2.82 23.02 -12.05
CA SER A 94 3.61 23.90 -11.17
C SER A 94 4.48 24.87 -11.98
N ARG A 95 4.12 26.15 -11.93
CA ARG A 95 4.93 27.23 -12.55
C ARG A 95 6.33 27.30 -11.97
N ASP A 96 6.46 27.17 -10.64
CA ASP A 96 7.76 27.23 -9.97
C ASP A 96 8.67 26.08 -10.41
N TYR A 97 8.09 24.89 -10.61
CA TYR A 97 8.83 23.75 -11.14
C TYR A 97 9.28 23.97 -12.58
N GLN A 98 8.40 24.48 -13.45
CA GLN A 98 8.73 24.80 -14.85
C GLN A 98 9.86 25.83 -14.93
N VAL A 99 9.78 26.93 -14.16
CA VAL A 99 10.83 27.95 -14.11
C VAL A 99 12.16 27.37 -13.61
N ALA A 100 12.13 26.47 -12.62
CA ALA A 100 13.33 25.80 -12.14
C ALA A 100 13.98 24.91 -13.22
N VAL A 101 13.18 24.22 -14.03
CA VAL A 101 13.66 23.40 -15.16
C VAL A 101 14.25 24.29 -16.26
N GLU A 102 13.54 25.34 -16.67
CA GLU A 102 13.99 26.28 -17.71
C GLU A 102 15.30 26.99 -17.34
N SER A 103 15.46 27.33 -16.07
CA SER A 103 16.68 27.95 -15.54
C SER A 103 17.81 26.96 -15.24
N SER A 104 17.62 25.67 -15.50
CA SER A 104 18.58 24.59 -15.16
C SER A 104 19.00 24.59 -13.68
N ASN A 105 18.14 25.05 -12.78
CA ASN A 105 18.40 25.10 -11.35
C ASN A 105 18.09 23.73 -10.71
N LEU A 106 19.05 22.80 -10.79
CA LEU A 106 18.88 21.42 -10.33
C LEU A 106 18.48 21.30 -8.85
N ASN A 107 18.97 22.21 -7.99
CA ASN A 107 18.59 22.24 -6.58
C ASN A 107 17.11 22.60 -6.40
N ALA A 108 16.61 23.59 -7.16
CA ALA A 108 15.21 23.96 -7.15
C ALA A 108 14.32 22.85 -7.75
N VAL A 109 14.75 22.23 -8.86
CA VAL A 109 14.05 21.09 -9.47
C VAL A 109 13.88 19.95 -8.46
N GLY A 110 14.96 19.55 -7.78
CA GLY A 110 14.91 18.48 -6.79
C GLY A 110 14.03 18.81 -5.58
N SER A 111 14.18 20.02 -5.02
CA SER A 111 13.41 20.42 -3.83
C SER A 111 11.91 20.59 -4.12
N ILE A 112 11.56 21.28 -5.20
CA ILE A 112 10.16 21.45 -5.62
C ILE A 112 9.57 20.10 -6.03
N GLY A 113 10.31 19.30 -6.80
CA GLY A 113 9.86 17.97 -7.22
C GLY A 113 9.54 17.06 -6.03
N ASN A 114 10.39 17.05 -5.00
CA ASN A 114 10.14 16.29 -3.77
C ASN A 114 8.92 16.81 -3.01
N LEU A 115 8.72 18.13 -2.95
CA LEU A 115 7.52 18.72 -2.33
C LEU A 115 6.24 18.26 -3.05
N LEU A 116 6.22 18.32 -4.39
CA LEU A 116 5.07 17.90 -5.19
C LEU A 116 4.81 16.40 -5.06
N ARG A 117 5.87 15.57 -4.99
CA ARG A 117 5.73 14.13 -4.73
C ARG A 117 5.11 13.86 -3.36
N MET A 118 5.51 14.58 -2.31
CA MET A 118 4.88 14.45 -0.99
C MET A 118 3.41 14.86 -1.00
N GLN A 119 3.05 15.89 -1.76
CA GLN A 119 1.65 16.30 -1.93
C GLN A 119 0.83 15.22 -2.66
N ALA A 120 1.37 14.66 -3.75
CA ALA A 120 0.77 13.55 -4.46
C ALA A 120 0.55 12.34 -3.54
N GLN A 121 1.57 11.96 -2.78
CA GLN A 121 1.49 10.84 -1.83
C GLN A 121 0.37 11.00 -0.81
N ARG A 122 0.25 12.18 -0.18
CA ARG A 122 -0.82 12.47 0.78
C ARG A 122 -2.21 12.35 0.13
N ALA A 123 -2.39 12.96 -1.04
CA ALA A 123 -3.67 12.92 -1.75
C ALA A 123 -4.08 11.48 -2.15
N VAL A 124 -3.13 10.65 -2.58
CA VAL A 124 -3.40 9.26 -2.92
C VAL A 124 -3.68 8.42 -1.66
N TYR A 125 -2.92 8.62 -0.58
CA TYR A 125 -3.11 7.86 0.66
C TYR A 125 -4.48 8.13 1.31
N ASP A 126 -4.97 9.37 1.24
CA ASP A 126 -6.30 9.74 1.75
C ASP A 126 -7.42 9.04 0.99
N THR A 127 -7.23 8.73 -0.30
CA THR A 127 -8.25 8.08 -1.14
C THR A 127 -8.14 6.55 -1.18
N MET A 128 -6.93 6.02 -0.99
CA MET A 128 -6.61 4.59 -0.99
C MET A 128 -7.51 3.76 -0.06
N ILE A 129 -7.85 4.31 1.12
CA ILE A 129 -8.67 3.61 2.11
C ILE A 129 -10.12 3.49 1.66
N TYR A 130 -10.66 4.46 0.92
CA TYR A 130 -12.08 4.50 0.59
C TYR A 130 -12.43 3.78 -0.70
N LEU A 131 -11.58 3.89 -1.73
CA LEU A 131 -11.91 3.46 -3.10
C LEU A 131 -11.74 1.96 -3.38
N TRP A 132 -11.01 1.21 -2.55
CA TRP A 132 -10.60 -0.15 -2.92
C TRP A 132 -11.75 -1.18 -3.06
N ARG A 133 -12.96 -0.89 -2.56
CA ARG A 133 -14.08 -1.84 -2.55
C ARG A 133 -15.32 -1.38 -3.33
N ASP A 134 -15.25 -0.23 -3.98
CA ASP A 134 -16.39 0.39 -4.67
C ASP A 134 -16.42 0.11 -6.19
N GLU A 135 -15.62 -0.85 -6.69
CA GLU A 135 -15.65 -1.35 -8.08
C GLU A 135 -16.07 -2.83 -8.16
#